data_AF-A0A7W5PD81-F1
#
_entry.id   AF-A0A7W5PD81-F1
#
_cell.length_a   1.000
_cell.length_b   1.000
_cell.length_c   1.000
_cell.angle_alpha   90.00
_cell.angle_beta   90.00
_cell.angle_gamma   90.00
#
_symmetry.space_group_name_H-M   'P 1'
#
loop_
_entity.id
_entity.type
_entity.pdbx_description
1 polymer ?
#
loop_
_entity_poly.entity_id
_entity_poly.type
_entity_poly.pdbx_seq_one_letter_code
_entity_poly.pdbx_strand_id
1 'polypeptide(L)' 'MLRVTFEDGTVQDYREDEVIEIENYPPSDTPKPGWERTRDYPPEYRRATPLRASVLTDRHRVHLHNGFIKVVKVEKLIAP' A
#
# COMPACT_ATOMS: atom_id res chain seq x y z
N MET A 1 -15.78 1.62 3.88
CA MET A 1 -14.73 1.68 4.93
C MET A 1 -13.80 0.48 4.81
N LEU A 2 -12.53 0.64 5.18
CA LEU A 2 -11.51 -0.40 5.11
C LEU A 2 -10.86 -0.59 6.48
N ARG A 3 -10.80 -1.84 6.96
CA ARG A 3 -10.03 -2.21 8.15
C ARG A 3 -8.69 -2.78 7.72
N VAL A 4 -7.60 -2.21 8.23
CA VAL A 4 -6.23 -2.62 7.89
C VAL A 4 -5.55 -3.13 9.16
N THR A 5 -5.02 -4.34 9.09
CA THR A 5 -4.18 -4.95 10.13
C THR A 5 -2.73 -4.89 9.72
N PHE A 6 -1.88 -4.42 10.62
CA PHE A 6 -0.45 -4.25 10.44
C PHE A 6 0.36 -5.34 11.15
N GLU A 7 1.62 -5.50 10.76
CA GLU A 7 2.53 -6.54 11.29
C GLU A 7 2.83 -6.40 12.79
N ASP A 8 2.78 -5.18 13.32
CA ASP A 8 2.92 -4.89 14.75
C ASP A 8 1.65 -5.20 15.57
N GLY A 9 0.60 -5.71 14.92
CA GLY A 9 -0.71 -5.97 15.53
C GLY A 9 -1.63 -4.74 15.58
N THR A 10 -1.19 -3.58 15.09
CA THR A 10 -2.03 -2.38 14.99
C THR A 10 -3.18 -2.64 14.02
N VAL A 11 -4.38 -2.21 14.40
CA VAL A 11 -5.58 -2.25 13.55
C VAL A 11 -6.13 -0.86 13.41
N GLN A 12 -6.34 -0.41 12.18
CA GLN A 12 -6.89 0.91 11.88
C GLN A 12 -8.01 0.82 10.86
N ASP A 13 -9.04 1.62 11.09
CA ASP A 13 -10.18 1.75 10.19
C ASP A 13 -10.01 3.05 9.40
N TYR A 14 -9.98 2.91 8.07
CA TYR A 14 -9.85 4.01 7.13
C TYR A 14 -11.16 4.24 6.39
N ARG A 15 -11.42 5.50 6.06
CA ARG A 15 -12.49 5.85 5.12
C ARG A 15 -12.06 5.51 3.70
N GLU A 16 -13.03 5.25 2.84
CA GLU A 16 -12.75 5.20 1.41
C GLU A 16 -12.30 6.60 0.96
N ASP A 17 -11.27 6.66 0.11
CA ASP A 17 -10.59 7.87 -0.38
C ASP A 17 -9.74 8.65 0.64
N GLU A 18 -9.50 8.12 1.85
CA GLU A 18 -8.53 8.71 2.78
C GLU A 18 -7.10 8.62 2.21
N VAL A 19 -6.34 9.72 2.25
CA VAL A 19 -5.01 9.75 1.64
C VAL A 19 -4.00 9.09 2.55
N ILE A 20 -3.33 8.04 2.07
CA ILE A 20 -2.25 7.36 2.80
C ILE A 20 -0.95 7.39 1.99
N GLU A 21 0.18 7.44 2.70
CA GLU A 21 1.50 7.28 2.12
C GLU A 21 1.87 5.79 2.12
N ILE A 22 2.06 5.25 0.91
CA ILE A 22 2.46 3.87 0.70
C ILE A 22 3.90 3.86 0.19
N GLU A 23 4.73 3.02 0.80
CA GLU A 23 6.02 2.63 0.21
C GLU A 23 5.74 1.57 -0.85
N ASN A 24 5.84 1.97 -2.13
CA ASN A 24 5.58 1.08 -3.26
C ASN A 24 6.90 0.43 -3.71
N TYR A 25 6.79 -0.76 -4.32
CA TYR A 25 7.91 -1.69 -4.54
C TYR A 25 9.23 -1.04 -5.00
N PRO A 26 10.39 -1.54 -4.50
CA PRO A 26 11.70 -1.22 -5.06
C PRO A 26 11.77 -1.68 -6.53
N PRO A 27 12.76 -1.23 -7.32
CA PRO A 27 12.89 -1.61 -8.71
C PRO A 27 12.91 -3.14 -8.81
N SER A 28 12.05 -3.69 -9.68
CA SER A 28 12.16 -5.09 -10.04
C SER A 28 13.08 -5.18 -11.24
N ASP A 29 14.23 -5.85 -11.08
CA ASP A 29 15.12 -6.15 -12.20
C ASP A 29 14.49 -7.11 -13.21
N THR A 30 13.44 -7.82 -12.79
CA THR A 30 12.69 -8.75 -13.65
C THR A 30 11.46 -8.04 -14.22
N PRO A 31 11.46 -7.69 -15.52
CA PRO A 31 10.25 -7.20 -16.18
C PRO A 31 9.14 -8.26 -16.14
N LYS A 32 7.89 -7.83 -16.00
CA LYS A 32 6.74 -8.73 -16.10
C LYS A 32 6.67 -9.34 -17.52
N PRO A 33 6.19 -10.58 -17.67
CA PRO A 33 6.07 -11.21 -18.99
C PRO A 33 5.30 -10.32 -19.99
N GLY A 34 5.90 -10.02 -21.14
CA GLY A 34 5.31 -9.18 -22.19
C GLY A 34 5.50 -7.66 -22.03
N TRP A 35 6.26 -7.21 -21.03
CA TRP A 35 6.56 -5.79 -20.82
C TRP A 35 8.06 -5.55 -21.00
N GLU A 36 8.44 -4.60 -21.85
CA GLU A 36 9.83 -4.15 -21.97
C GLU A 36 10.15 -3.10 -20.88
N ARG A 37 11.38 -3.12 -20.36
CA ARG A 37 11.86 -2.10 -19.41
C ARG A 37 12.07 -0.79 -20.17
N THR A 38 11.13 0.15 -20.05
CA THR A 38 11.12 1.40 -20.82
C THR A 38 11.65 2.63 -20.08
N ARG A 39 12.03 2.52 -18.80
CA ARG A 39 12.51 3.65 -17.99
C ARG A 39 13.43 3.21 -16.84
N ASP A 40 14.51 3.96 -16.61
CA ASP A 40 15.22 3.95 -15.33
C ASP A 40 14.40 4.80 -14.34
N TYR A 41 13.82 4.15 -13.34
CA TYR A 41 12.92 4.81 -12.39
C TYR A 41 13.73 5.75 -11.46
N PRO A 42 13.38 7.05 -11.35
CA PRO A 42 13.86 7.88 -10.25
C PRO A 42 13.22 7.41 -8.91
N PRO A 43 13.77 7.80 -7.74
CA PRO A 43 13.42 7.23 -6.44
C PRO A 43 12.09 7.80 -5.92
N GLU A 44 10.98 7.51 -6.59
CA GLU A 44 9.63 7.79 -6.09
C GLU A 44 9.04 6.54 -5.42
N TYR A 45 9.84 5.90 -4.56
CA TYR A 45 9.46 4.72 -3.76
C TYR A 45 8.33 4.98 -2.76
N ARG A 46 7.87 6.23 -2.66
CA ARG A 46 6.85 6.71 -1.75
C ARG A 46 5.84 7.53 -2.53
N ARG A 47 4.56 7.18 -2.41
CA ARG A 47 3.48 7.94 -3.03
C ARG A 47 2.34 8.10 -2.04
N ALA A 48 1.89 9.33 -1.88
CA ALA A 48 0.59 9.62 -1.29
C ALA A 48 -0.51 9.28 -2.31
N THR A 49 -1.42 8.39 -1.95
CA THR A 49 -2.53 7.97 -2.82
C THR A 49 -3.82 7.88 -2.01
N PRO A 50 -4.98 8.20 -2.60
CA PRO A 50 -6.26 7.88 -2.00
C PRO A 50 -6.37 6.37 -1.74
N LEU A 51 -6.74 6.00 -0.54
CA LEU A 51 -6.93 4.62 -0.13
C LEU A 51 -8.18 4.06 -0.82
N ARG A 52 -7.96 3.04 -1.64
CA ARG A 52 -9.01 2.20 -2.22
C ARG A 52 -8.68 0.75 -1.93
N ALA A 53 -9.70 -0.10 -1.84
CA ALA A 53 -9.54 -1.54 -1.60
C ALA A 53 -8.61 -2.20 -2.63
N SER A 54 -8.57 -1.68 -3.87
CA SER A 54 -7.70 -2.17 -4.95
C SER A 54 -6.26 -1.66 -4.88
N VAL A 55 -5.96 -0.69 -4.01
CA VAL A 55 -4.65 -0.01 -3.93
C VAL A 55 -3.77 -0.60 -2.83
N LEU A 56 -4.38 -1.08 -1.74
CA LEU A 56 -3.66 -1.64 -0.60
C LEU A 56 -3.69 -3.17 -0.61
N THR A 57 -2.53 -3.80 -0.53
CA THR A 57 -2.37 -5.25 -0.42
C THR A 57 -1.56 -5.60 0.83
N ASP A 58 -1.61 -6.86 1.26
CA ASP A 58 -0.88 -7.48 2.38
C ASP A 58 0.67 -7.51 2.21
N ARG A 59 1.19 -6.85 1.17
CA ARG A 59 2.62 -6.74 0.90
C ARG A 59 3.12 -5.30 0.89
N HIS A 60 2.22 -4.33 0.96
CA HIS A 60 2.57 -2.92 1.01
C HIS A 60 2.95 -2.49 2.44
N ARG A 61 3.75 -1.42 2.54
CA ARG A 61 4.04 -0.75 3.81
C ARG A 61 3.40 0.63 3.81
N VAL A 62 2.78 0.98 4.93
CA VAL A 62 2.10 2.27 5.13
C VAL A 62 2.86 3.07 6.18
N HIS A 63 3.00 4.38 5.95
CA HIS A 63 3.61 5.27 6.92
C HIS A 63 2.63 5.58 8.05
N LEU A 64 2.93 5.08 9.25
CA LEU A 64 2.25 5.42 10.50
C LEU A 64 3.13 6.37 11.33
N HIS A 65 2.60 6.87 12.46
CA HIS A 65 3.30 7.79 13.36
C HIS A 65 4.66 7.26 13.88
N ASN A 66 4.85 5.94 13.89
CA ASN A 66 6.05 5.23 14.30
C ASN A 66 6.92 4.74 13.12
N GLY A 67 6.58 5.12 11.88
CA GLY A 67 7.31 4.76 10.66
C GLY A 67 6.54 3.83 9.72
N PHE A 68 7.25 3.21 8.77
CA PHE A 68 6.65 2.34 7.76
C PHE A 68 6.42 0.92 8.27
N ILE A 69 5.16 0.53 8.36
CA ILE A 69 4.76 -0.81 8.83
C ILE A 69 4.04 -1.56 7.73
N LYS A 70 4.35 -2.86 7.63
CA LYS A 70 3.77 -3.77 6.65
C LYS A 70 2.32 -4.06 6.97
N VAL A 71 1.48 -4.02 5.94
CA VAL A 71 0.10 -4.48 5.99
C VAL A 71 0.08 -6.01 5.97
N VAL A 72 -0.70 -6.63 6.86
CA VAL A 72 -0.89 -8.08 6.90
C VAL A 72 -2.27 -8.48 6.41
N LYS A 73 -3.26 -7.62 6.59
CA LYS A 73 -4.65 -7.90 6.20
C LYS A 73 -5.40 -6.62 5.85
N VAL A 74 -6.24 -6.69 4.83
CA VAL A 74 -7.17 -5.61 4.46
C VAL A 74 -8.57 -6.20 4.33
N GLU A 75 -9.53 -5.60 5.02
CA GLU A 75 -10.91 -6.05 5.06
C GLU A 75 -11.86 -4.91 4.65
N LYS A 76 -12.79 -5.20 3.75
CA LYS A 76 -13.86 -4.26 3.43
C LYS A 76 -14.95 -4.37 4.49
N LEU A 77 -15.15 -3.29 5.24
CA LEU A 77 -16.27 -3.18 6.16
C LEU A 77 -17.51 -2.82 5.34
N ILE A 78 -18.41 -3.78 5.17
CA ILE A 78 -19.73 -3.56 4.56
C ILE A 78 -20.57 -2.89 5.66
N ALA A 79 -21.02 -1.66 5.41
CA ALA A 79 -22.02 -1.04 6.28
C ALA A 79 -23.33 -1.86 6.18
N PRO A 80 -24.03 -2.09 7.30
CA PRO A 80 -25.29 -2.84 7.31
C PRO A 80 -26.36 -2.19 6.42
#